data_AF-A0A7Z9QUW1-F1
#
_entry.id   AF-A0A7Z9QUW1-F1
#
_cell.length_a   1.000
_cell.length_b   1.000
_cell.length_c   1.000
_cell.angle_alpha   90.00
_cell.angle_beta   90.00
_cell.angle_gamma   90.00
#
_symmetry.space_group_name_H-M   'P 1'
#
loop_
_entity.id
_entity.type
_entity.pdbx_description
1 polymer ?
#
loop_
_entity_poly.entity_id
_entity_poly.type
_entity_poly.pdbx_seq_one_letter_code
_entity_poly.pdbx_strand_id
1 'polypeptide(L)'
;AVACIHMLLMHTHRPFNKCQYYIGRYENETFYPEINGQLSRLGSMLSGPETLIDDKGRRLFWGWISDARDGEKYDWHGIMTLPWHLKPTSDNRLRIEPVLELQSLRYDQSQVGDLLLEADEEITVDGLASDCMELKLTIEPHSAQRFGLKLCCSTHGEEETVITYDAKKQEFVVDFENASDDKDLLYRCGQSVCAFSGQDLASPAGSSHEV
;
A
#
# COMPACT_ATOMS: atom_id res chain seq x y z
N ALA A 1 3.49 27.76 -22.72
CA ALA A 1 2.76 27.69 -21.44
C ALA A 1 2.77 26.25 -20.99
N VAL A 2 3.19 25.96 -19.76
CA VAL A 2 3.01 24.63 -19.18
C VAL A 2 1.49 24.47 -19.01
N ALA A 3 0.88 23.48 -19.65
CA ALA A 3 -0.55 23.23 -19.50
C ALA A 3 -0.83 22.97 -18.01
N CYS A 4 -1.84 23.64 -17.44
CA CYS A 4 -2.25 23.39 -16.07
C CYS A 4 -2.86 21.98 -15.98
N ILE A 5 -2.17 21.10 -15.28
CA ILE A 5 -2.61 19.73 -15.03
C ILE A 5 -3.49 19.73 -13.78
N HIS A 6 -4.65 19.08 -13.88
CA HIS A 6 -5.62 18.99 -12.79
C HIS A 6 -5.81 17.53 -12.37
N MET A 7 -6.15 17.33 -11.10
CA MET A 7 -6.47 16.03 -10.53
C MET A 7 -7.93 15.99 -10.09
N LEU A 8 -8.66 14.97 -10.54
CA LEU A 8 -9.96 14.60 -10.00
C LEU A 8 -9.77 13.35 -9.12
N LEU A 9 -9.94 13.52 -7.81
CA LEU A 9 -9.87 12.45 -6.82
C LEU A 9 -11.24 11.84 -6.61
N MET A 10 -11.34 10.51 -6.53
CA MET A 10 -12.63 9.83 -6.47
C MET A 10 -12.61 8.56 -5.62
N HIS A 11 -13.66 8.38 -4.84
CA HIS A 11 -14.05 7.08 -4.30
C HIS A 11 -15.11 6.44 -5.21
N THR A 12 -14.89 5.21 -5.63
CA THR A 12 -15.93 4.43 -6.33
C THR A 12 -16.76 3.67 -5.30
N HIS A 13 -18.07 3.61 -5.49
CA HIS A 13 -18.95 2.76 -4.68
C HIS A 13 -18.98 1.32 -5.21
N ARG A 14 -20.08 0.59 -4.95
CA ARG A 14 -20.28 -0.78 -5.42
C ARG A 14 -20.10 -0.89 -6.95
N PRO A 15 -19.46 -1.97 -7.43
CA PRO A 15 -18.96 -3.13 -6.67
C PRO A 15 -17.51 -2.98 -6.15
N PHE A 16 -16.80 -1.90 -6.50
CA PHE A 16 -15.33 -1.86 -6.35
C PHE A 16 -14.83 -1.24 -5.04
N ASN A 17 -15.54 -0.24 -4.47
CA ASN A 17 -15.18 0.37 -3.17
C ASN A 17 -13.69 0.73 -3.03
N LYS A 18 -13.13 1.41 -4.04
CA LYS A 18 -11.72 1.78 -4.13
C LYS A 18 -11.52 3.28 -4.29
N CYS A 19 -10.31 3.74 -3.97
CA CYS A 19 -9.87 5.10 -4.18
C CYS A 19 -9.04 5.17 -5.47
N GLN A 20 -9.35 6.14 -6.33
CA GLN A 20 -8.67 6.35 -7.60
C GLN A 20 -8.60 7.85 -7.94
N TYR A 21 -7.77 8.19 -8.92
CA TYR A 21 -7.66 9.55 -9.44
C TYR A 21 -7.66 9.56 -10.96
N TYR A 22 -8.05 10.70 -11.51
CA TYR A 22 -7.80 11.05 -12.90
C TYR A 22 -6.92 12.27 -12.97
N ILE A 23 -6.00 12.28 -13.92
CA ILE A 23 -5.21 13.45 -14.30
C ILE A 23 -5.68 13.90 -15.68
N GLY A 24 -5.82 15.21 -15.87
CA GLY A 24 -6.29 15.76 -17.13
C GLY A 24 -6.35 17.27 -17.15
N ARG A 25 -7.05 17.80 -18.14
CA ARG A 25 -7.25 19.24 -18.33
C ARG A 25 -8.61 19.65 -17.79
N TYR A 26 -8.67 20.84 -17.21
CA TYR A 26 -9.92 21.46 -16.78
C TYR A 26 -10.07 22.81 -17.49
N GLU A 27 -11.07 22.90 -18.36
CA GLU A 27 -11.32 24.07 -19.21
C GLU A 27 -12.83 24.25 -19.36
N ASN A 28 -13.30 25.50 -19.29
CA ASN A 28 -14.72 25.85 -19.46
C ASN A 28 -15.65 24.96 -18.59
N GLU A 29 -15.32 24.84 -17.31
CA GLU A 29 -16.07 24.05 -16.31
C GLU A 29 -16.15 22.54 -16.61
N THR A 30 -15.36 22.04 -17.57
CA THR A 30 -15.36 20.65 -18.00
C THR A 30 -13.99 20.00 -17.74
N PHE A 31 -14.00 18.82 -17.13
CA PHE A 31 -12.80 18.02 -16.91
C PHE A 31 -12.64 16.96 -18.00
N TYR A 32 -11.48 16.93 -18.65
CA TYR A 32 -11.11 15.99 -19.71
C TYR A 32 -10.06 15.02 -19.16
N PRO A 33 -10.44 13.80 -18.73
CA PRO A 33 -9.50 12.83 -18.16
C PRO A 33 -8.56 12.29 -19.24
N GLU A 34 -7.26 12.23 -18.92
CA GLU A 34 -6.21 11.73 -19.82
C GLU A 34 -5.53 10.50 -19.22
N ILE A 35 -5.35 10.47 -17.89
CA ILE A 35 -4.74 9.36 -17.16
C ILE A 35 -5.69 8.92 -16.05
N ASN A 36 -5.85 7.61 -15.87
CA ASN A 36 -6.45 7.03 -14.68
C ASN A 36 -5.37 6.33 -13.84
N GLY A 37 -5.41 6.55 -12.53
CA GLY A 37 -4.55 5.89 -11.56
C GLY A 37 -5.33 5.40 -10.35
N GLN A 38 -4.84 4.34 -9.72
CA GLN A 38 -5.50 3.64 -8.62
C GLN A 38 -4.71 3.85 -7.33
N LEU A 39 -5.31 4.47 -6.31
CA LEU A 39 -4.70 4.69 -4.99
C LEU A 39 -4.91 3.51 -4.06
N SER A 40 -5.97 2.74 -4.29
CA SER A 40 -6.26 1.53 -3.55
C SER A 40 -6.72 0.41 -4.48
N ARG A 41 -6.74 -0.80 -3.96
CA ARG A 41 -7.20 -2.01 -4.66
C ARG A 41 -8.37 -2.62 -3.93
N LEU A 42 -9.05 -3.55 -4.60
CA LEU A 42 -10.09 -4.35 -3.94
C LEU A 42 -9.47 -5.03 -2.71
N GLY A 43 -10.18 -5.00 -1.58
CA GLY A 43 -9.69 -5.55 -0.32
C GLY A 43 -8.87 -4.59 0.55
N SER A 44 -8.39 -3.47 0.02
CA SER A 44 -7.67 -2.46 0.82
C SER A 44 -8.51 -1.80 1.92
N MET A 45 -9.84 -1.93 1.84
CA MET A 45 -10.80 -1.27 2.75
C MET A 45 -10.71 0.27 2.79
N LEU A 46 -9.90 0.87 1.91
CA LEU A 46 -9.63 2.30 1.85
C LEU A 46 -10.75 3.05 1.10
N SER A 47 -11.34 4.03 1.78
CA SER A 47 -12.44 4.86 1.28
C SER A 47 -12.28 6.33 1.73
N GLY A 48 -13.13 7.22 1.20
CA GLY A 48 -13.12 8.65 1.56
C GLY A 48 -11.76 9.32 1.33
N PRO A 49 -11.21 9.26 0.11
CA PRO A 49 -9.93 9.86 -0.21
C PRO A 49 -10.06 11.39 -0.17
N GLU A 50 -9.25 12.02 0.66
CA GLU A 50 -9.20 13.47 0.81
C GLU A 50 -7.78 13.97 0.62
N THR A 51 -7.64 15.17 0.06
CA THR A 51 -6.33 15.81 -0.08
C THR A 51 -6.35 17.28 0.25
N LEU A 52 -5.24 17.76 0.78
CA LEU A 52 -5.01 19.16 1.10
C LEU A 52 -3.57 19.55 0.74
N ILE A 53 -3.37 20.84 0.50
CA ILE A 53 -2.04 21.42 0.31
C ILE A 53 -1.61 21.94 1.68
N ASP A 54 -0.45 21.50 2.15
CA ASP A 54 0.11 22.04 3.39
C ASP A 54 0.82 23.40 3.17
N ASP A 55 1.34 23.98 4.24
CA ASP A 55 2.10 25.24 4.23
C ASP A 55 3.43 25.17 3.46
N LYS A 56 3.90 23.96 3.15
CA LYS A 56 5.09 23.66 2.34
C LYS A 56 4.76 23.41 0.87
N GLY A 57 3.49 23.49 0.47
CA GLY A 57 3.04 23.25 -0.91
C GLY A 57 2.96 21.77 -1.30
N ARG A 58 3.05 20.84 -0.34
CA ARG A 58 2.92 19.39 -0.60
C ARG A 58 1.45 19.02 -0.72
N ARG A 59 1.12 18.16 -1.68
CA ARG A 59 -0.21 17.52 -1.76
C ARG A 59 -0.22 16.32 -0.82
N LEU A 60 -0.92 16.45 0.29
CA LEU A 60 -1.05 15.38 1.28
C LEU A 60 -2.40 14.68 1.12
N PHE A 61 -2.42 13.37 1.37
CA PHE A 61 -3.58 12.51 1.24
C PHE A 61 -3.91 11.81 2.56
N TRP A 62 -5.20 11.65 2.81
CA TRP A 62 -5.76 10.77 3.83
C TRP A 62 -6.91 9.96 3.25
N GLY A 63 -7.16 8.80 3.83
CA GLY A 63 -8.42 8.09 3.67
C GLY A 63 -8.76 7.27 4.90
N TRP A 64 -10.00 6.84 4.97
CA TRP A 64 -10.50 5.95 6.02
C TRP A 64 -10.34 4.49 5.59
N ILE A 65 -9.79 3.67 6.47
CA ILE A 65 -9.68 2.22 6.31
C ILE A 65 -10.75 1.61 7.22
N SER A 66 -11.73 0.93 6.62
CA SER A 66 -12.75 0.22 7.39
C SER A 66 -12.15 -0.97 8.14
N ASP A 67 -12.65 -1.26 9.33
CA ASP A 67 -12.26 -2.45 10.07
C ASP A 67 -12.85 -3.72 9.45
N ALA A 68 -12.14 -4.84 9.55
CA ALA A 68 -12.65 -6.15 9.15
C ALA A 68 -13.59 -6.75 10.23
N ARG A 69 -13.50 -6.28 11.47
CA ARG A 69 -14.36 -6.69 12.58
C ARG A 69 -15.78 -6.18 12.40
N ASP A 70 -16.72 -6.82 13.09
CA ASP A 70 -18.10 -6.35 13.21
C ASP A 70 -18.17 -5.08 14.07
N GLY A 71 -18.52 -3.95 13.46
CA GLY A 71 -18.58 -2.64 14.12
C GLY A 71 -19.64 -2.55 15.22
N GLU A 72 -20.64 -3.43 15.24
CA GLU A 72 -21.65 -3.44 16.31
C GLU A 72 -21.07 -4.03 17.62
N LYS A 73 -19.95 -4.75 17.55
CA LYS A 73 -19.29 -5.38 18.71
C LYS A 73 -18.28 -4.46 19.41
N TYR A 74 -17.97 -3.28 18.84
CA TYR A 74 -16.89 -2.40 19.31
C TYR A 74 -17.29 -0.93 19.30
N ASP A 75 -16.65 -0.12 20.16
CA ASP A 75 -16.93 1.32 20.28
C ASP A 75 -16.39 2.17 19.10
N TRP A 76 -15.68 1.55 18.15
CA TRP A 76 -15.14 2.20 16.96
C TRP A 76 -15.04 1.22 15.79
N HIS A 77 -15.11 1.74 14.56
CA HIS A 77 -15.03 0.94 13.34
C HIS A 77 -14.19 1.64 12.26
N GLY A 78 -12.92 1.27 12.21
CA GLY A 78 -11.97 1.76 11.21
C GLY A 78 -11.06 2.89 11.70
N ILE A 79 -10.00 3.12 10.93
CA ILE A 79 -8.90 4.03 11.23
C ILE A 79 -8.63 4.96 10.03
N MET A 80 -7.79 5.96 10.22
CA MET A 80 -7.25 6.74 9.10
C MET A 80 -5.95 6.13 8.61
N THR A 81 -5.66 6.25 7.31
CA THR A 81 -4.30 6.00 6.80
C THR A 81 -3.30 6.90 7.53
N LEU A 82 -2.04 6.47 7.57
CA LEU A 82 -0.96 7.44 7.72
C LEU A 82 -1.04 8.46 6.57
N PRO A 83 -0.66 9.73 6.80
CA PRO A 83 -0.64 10.73 5.75
C PRO A 83 0.33 10.33 4.64
N TRP A 84 -0.13 10.42 3.39
CA TRP A 84 0.70 10.18 2.21
C TRP A 84 1.07 11.49 1.53
N HIS A 85 2.30 11.60 1.04
CA HIS A 85 2.73 12.66 0.15
C HIS A 85 2.55 12.20 -1.31
N LEU A 86 1.67 12.86 -2.04
CA LEU A 86 1.45 12.61 -3.46
C LEU A 86 2.37 13.49 -4.30
N LYS A 87 3.34 12.88 -4.99
CA LYS A 87 4.27 13.58 -5.89
C LYS A 87 3.97 13.26 -7.35
N PRO A 88 3.89 14.27 -8.23
CA PRO A 88 3.79 14.01 -9.66
C PRO A 88 5.08 13.36 -10.18
N THR A 89 4.92 12.40 -11.08
CA THR A 89 6.01 11.77 -11.82
C THR A 89 6.22 12.45 -13.18
N SER A 90 7.31 12.13 -13.89
CA SER A 90 7.60 12.69 -15.22
C SER A 90 6.57 12.33 -16.28
N ASP A 91 5.82 11.25 -16.09
CA ASP A 91 4.72 10.80 -16.96
C ASP A 91 3.33 11.25 -16.46
N ASN A 92 3.29 12.26 -15.58
CA ASN A 92 2.05 12.84 -15.02
C ASN A 92 1.18 11.85 -14.23
N ARG A 93 1.76 10.79 -13.68
CA ARG A 93 1.15 9.95 -12.64
C ARG A 93 1.52 10.48 -11.26
N LEU A 94 1.09 9.77 -10.22
CA LEU A 94 1.41 10.07 -8.84
C LEU A 94 2.25 8.95 -8.22
N ARG A 95 3.37 9.33 -7.62
CA ARG A 95 4.11 8.51 -6.67
C ARG A 95 3.58 8.80 -5.26
N ILE A 96 3.36 7.73 -4.51
CA ILE A 96 2.98 7.79 -3.10
C ILE A 96 4.27 7.66 -2.28
N GLU A 97 4.53 8.60 -1.40
CA GLU A 97 5.62 8.53 -0.44
C GLU A 97 5.09 8.73 0.99
N PRO A 98 5.63 8.03 2.00
CA PRO A 98 5.37 8.38 3.40
C PRO A 98 5.77 9.83 3.66
N VAL A 99 5.00 10.56 4.46
CA VAL A 99 5.42 11.92 4.86
C VAL A 99 6.66 11.86 5.76
N LEU A 100 7.54 12.85 5.62
CA LEU A 100 8.80 12.91 6.37
C LEU A 100 8.58 12.97 7.90
N GLU A 101 7.46 13.52 8.33
CA GLU A 101 7.08 13.61 9.74
C GLU A 101 7.01 12.23 10.42
N LEU A 102 6.72 11.14 9.67
CA LEU A 102 6.73 9.77 10.20
C LEU A 102 8.10 9.32 10.69
N GLN A 103 9.19 9.93 10.20
CA GLN A 103 10.55 9.63 10.67
C GLN A 103 10.72 9.92 12.17
N SER A 104 9.97 10.87 12.71
CA SER A 104 10.00 11.20 14.15
C SER A 104 9.41 10.10 15.05
N LEU A 105 8.63 9.18 14.47
CA LEU A 105 8.04 8.04 15.18
C LEU A 105 8.92 6.79 15.12
N ARG A 106 10.08 6.85 14.45
CA ARG A 106 11.00 5.72 14.34
C ARG A 106 11.86 5.63 15.59
N TYR A 107 11.88 4.44 16.17
CA TYR A 107 12.74 4.05 17.29
C TYR A 107 13.12 2.59 17.09
N ASP A 108 14.04 2.08 17.92
CA ASP A 108 14.49 0.69 17.91
C ASP A 108 14.86 0.16 16.51
N GLN A 109 15.61 0.99 15.75
CA GLN A 109 16.05 0.62 14.42
C GLN A 109 16.92 -0.64 14.48
N SER A 110 16.53 -1.64 13.69
CA SER A 110 17.33 -2.84 13.43
C SER A 110 17.72 -2.88 11.96
N GLN A 111 18.91 -3.39 11.68
CA GLN A 111 19.40 -3.63 10.33
C GLN A 111 19.89 -5.07 10.23
N VAL A 112 19.43 -5.74 9.19
CA VAL A 112 19.77 -7.12 8.88
C VAL A 112 20.53 -7.09 7.56
N GLY A 113 21.64 -7.81 7.50
CA GLY A 113 22.43 -7.93 6.28
C GLY A 113 21.73 -8.78 5.23
N ASP A 114 22.41 -9.00 4.11
CA ASP A 114 21.89 -9.82 3.02
C ASP A 114 21.67 -11.26 3.50
N LEU A 115 20.48 -11.79 3.21
CA LEU A 115 20.09 -13.18 3.48
C LEU A 115 19.82 -13.87 2.15
N LEU A 116 20.41 -15.06 1.97
CA LEU A 116 20.12 -15.93 0.84
C LEU A 116 19.03 -16.91 1.25
N LEU A 117 17.98 -17.01 0.46
CA LEU A 117 16.90 -17.98 0.60
C LEU A 117 16.99 -18.98 -0.55
N GLU A 118 17.12 -20.25 -0.21
CA GLU A 118 16.99 -21.34 -1.19
C GLU A 118 15.52 -21.58 -1.54
N ALA A 119 15.29 -22.40 -2.57
CA ALA A 119 13.93 -22.77 -2.94
C ALA A 119 13.20 -23.46 -1.77
N ASP A 120 11.96 -23.04 -1.51
CA ASP A 120 11.09 -23.54 -0.44
C ASP A 120 11.63 -23.32 0.98
N GLU A 121 12.61 -22.43 1.16
CA GLU A 121 13.14 -22.02 2.46
C GLU A 121 12.36 -20.83 3.04
N GLU A 122 12.19 -20.83 4.36
CA GLU A 122 11.73 -19.68 5.14
C GLU A 122 12.75 -19.36 6.23
N ILE A 123 13.16 -18.08 6.31
CA ILE A 123 14.04 -17.59 7.37
C ILE A 123 13.24 -16.65 8.28
N THR A 124 13.19 -16.99 9.57
CA THR A 124 12.71 -16.05 10.59
C THR A 124 13.85 -15.11 10.97
N VAL A 125 13.58 -13.81 10.96
CA VAL A 125 14.56 -12.80 11.32
C VAL A 125 14.47 -12.48 12.80
N ASP A 126 15.40 -13.03 13.57
CA ASP A 126 15.45 -12.84 15.03
C ASP A 126 15.52 -11.35 15.40
N GLY A 127 14.79 -10.99 16.46
CA GLY A 127 14.75 -9.62 16.99
C GLY A 127 13.77 -8.68 16.27
N LEU A 128 13.05 -9.15 15.24
CA LEU A 128 11.96 -8.41 14.60
C LEU A 128 10.59 -8.93 15.07
N ALA A 129 10.20 -8.58 16.30
CA ALA A 129 8.89 -8.91 16.86
C ALA A 129 8.16 -7.62 17.28
N SER A 130 7.21 -7.17 16.46
CA SER A 130 6.39 -5.97 16.73
C SER A 130 5.06 -6.03 15.98
N ASP A 131 4.01 -5.45 16.57
CA ASP A 131 2.72 -5.18 15.93
C ASP A 131 2.65 -3.79 15.27
N CYS A 132 3.71 -2.99 15.42
CA CYS A 132 3.88 -1.67 14.82
C CYS A 132 5.31 -1.51 14.30
N MET A 133 5.51 -1.63 12.98
CA MET A 133 6.84 -1.54 12.37
C MET A 133 6.82 -0.83 11.01
N GLU A 134 7.97 -0.26 10.63
CA GLU A 134 8.28 0.17 9.27
C GLU A 134 9.37 -0.74 8.70
N LEU A 135 9.11 -1.36 7.54
CA LEU A 135 10.05 -2.25 6.87
C LEU A 135 10.51 -1.63 5.54
N LYS A 136 11.83 -1.48 5.37
CA LYS A 136 12.48 -1.16 4.10
C LYS A 136 13.27 -2.39 3.65
N LEU A 137 12.77 -3.07 2.62
CA LEU A 137 13.30 -4.33 2.12
C LEU A 137 13.60 -4.24 0.63
N THR A 138 14.71 -4.86 0.21
CA THR A 138 15.04 -5.12 -1.20
C THR A 138 15.15 -6.63 -1.37
N ILE A 139 14.50 -7.17 -2.40
CA ILE A 139 14.57 -8.60 -2.73
C ILE A 139 15.14 -8.72 -4.14
N GLU A 140 16.20 -9.51 -4.28
CA GLU A 140 16.74 -9.92 -5.57
C GLU A 140 16.18 -11.31 -5.93
N PRO A 141 15.21 -11.42 -6.84
CA PRO A 141 14.47 -12.66 -7.02
C PRO A 141 15.24 -13.75 -7.76
N HIS A 142 16.36 -13.41 -8.42
CA HIS A 142 17.11 -14.33 -9.31
C HIS A 142 16.18 -15.13 -10.24
N SER A 143 16.07 -16.45 -10.05
CA SER A 143 15.19 -17.34 -10.83
C SER A 143 13.86 -17.68 -10.16
N ALA A 144 13.60 -17.15 -8.95
CA ALA A 144 12.40 -17.43 -8.19
C ALA A 144 11.13 -16.99 -8.94
N GLN A 145 10.14 -17.88 -9.01
CA GLN A 145 8.85 -17.58 -9.62
C GLN A 145 7.90 -16.91 -8.63
N ARG A 146 8.09 -17.19 -7.34
CA ARG A 146 7.37 -16.58 -6.22
C ARG A 146 8.32 -16.37 -5.07
N PHE A 147 8.14 -15.25 -4.37
CA PHE A 147 8.89 -14.88 -3.18
C PHE A 147 8.06 -13.86 -2.38
N GLY A 148 8.35 -13.70 -1.10
CA GLY A 148 7.51 -12.88 -0.25
C GLY A 148 8.00 -12.74 1.17
N LEU A 149 7.12 -12.22 2.02
CA LEU A 149 7.32 -12.09 3.45
C LEU A 149 6.05 -12.48 4.18
N LYS A 150 6.22 -12.97 5.40
CA LYS A 150 5.13 -13.20 6.36
C LYS A 150 5.21 -12.11 7.43
N LEU A 151 4.06 -11.56 7.80
CA LEU A 151 3.90 -10.50 8.78
C LEU A 151 2.91 -10.92 9.85
N CYS A 152 3.01 -10.29 11.03
CA CYS A 152 2.12 -10.53 12.16
C CYS A 152 2.01 -12.03 12.50
N CYS A 153 3.14 -12.74 12.47
CA CYS A 153 3.19 -14.17 12.73
C CYS A 153 3.06 -14.45 14.24
N SER A 154 2.15 -15.34 14.59
CA SER A 154 2.07 -15.93 15.94
C SER A 154 3.27 -16.83 16.25
N THR A 155 3.51 -17.10 17.53
CA THR A 155 4.68 -17.84 18.02
C THR A 155 4.83 -19.25 17.43
N HIS A 156 3.73 -19.93 17.09
CA HIS A 156 3.79 -21.25 16.46
C HIS A 156 3.24 -21.27 15.03
N GLY A 157 3.06 -20.10 14.40
CA GLY A 157 2.68 -19.97 13.00
C GLY A 157 1.22 -20.28 12.70
N GLU A 158 0.34 -20.22 13.70
CA GLU A 158 -1.11 -20.39 13.53
C GLU A 158 -1.73 -19.20 12.78
N GLU A 159 -1.36 -17.98 13.18
CA GLU A 159 -1.71 -16.73 12.52
C GLU A 159 -0.53 -16.17 11.71
N GLU A 160 -0.78 -15.77 10.46
CA GLU A 160 0.17 -15.08 9.56
C GLU A 160 -0.57 -14.26 8.48
N THR A 161 -0.02 -13.09 8.14
CA THR A 161 -0.39 -12.35 6.92
C THR A 161 0.72 -12.51 5.89
N VAL A 162 0.40 -13.09 4.73
CA VAL A 162 1.42 -13.43 3.72
C VAL A 162 1.38 -12.43 2.57
N ILE A 163 2.52 -11.82 2.26
CA ILE A 163 2.69 -10.96 1.09
C ILE A 163 3.61 -11.68 0.10
N THR A 164 3.09 -12.05 -1.07
CA THR A 164 3.84 -12.76 -2.11
C THR A 164 3.88 -11.94 -3.39
N TYR A 165 5.01 -11.94 -4.10
CA TYR A 165 5.09 -11.52 -5.50
C TYR A 165 5.09 -12.75 -6.41
N ASP A 166 4.21 -12.79 -7.41
CA ASP A 166 4.16 -13.80 -8.47
C ASP A 166 4.78 -13.23 -9.75
N ALA A 167 5.96 -13.70 -10.13
CA ALA A 167 6.72 -13.18 -11.27
C ALA A 167 6.04 -13.45 -12.61
N LYS A 168 5.28 -14.55 -12.73
CA LYS A 168 4.55 -14.90 -13.95
C LYS A 168 3.38 -13.96 -14.19
N LYS A 169 2.67 -13.59 -13.11
CA LYS A 169 1.57 -12.62 -13.15
C LYS A 169 2.05 -11.17 -13.08
N GLN A 170 3.28 -10.95 -12.62
CA GLN A 170 3.83 -9.66 -12.24
C GLN A 170 2.98 -8.96 -11.19
N GLU A 171 2.52 -9.69 -10.17
CA GLU A 171 1.58 -9.20 -9.18
C GLU A 171 2.05 -9.47 -7.75
N PHE A 172 1.85 -8.51 -6.85
CA PHE A 172 1.81 -8.76 -5.42
C PHE A 172 0.45 -9.30 -5.01
N VAL A 173 0.46 -10.19 -4.03
CA VAL A 173 -0.69 -10.84 -3.41
C VAL A 173 -0.57 -10.65 -1.92
N VAL A 174 -1.60 -10.08 -1.28
CA VAL A 174 -1.74 -10.11 0.18
C VAL A 174 -2.79 -11.14 0.54
N ASP A 175 -2.38 -12.13 1.32
CA ASP A 175 -3.20 -13.23 1.80
C ASP A 175 -3.55 -13.03 3.28
N PHE A 176 -4.85 -13.10 3.57
CA PHE A 176 -5.41 -12.95 4.91
C PHE A 176 -6.07 -14.24 5.41
N GLU A 177 -5.96 -15.36 4.70
CA GLU A 177 -6.65 -16.62 5.02
C GLU A 177 -6.35 -17.10 6.45
N ASN A 178 -5.08 -16.99 6.85
CA ASN A 178 -4.61 -17.31 8.21
C ASN A 178 -4.24 -16.05 9.00
N ALA A 179 -4.68 -14.85 8.62
CA ALA A 179 -4.31 -13.63 9.34
C ALA A 179 -4.91 -13.55 10.74
N SER A 180 -5.99 -14.31 11.01
CA SER A 180 -6.50 -14.49 12.36
C SER A 180 -7.25 -15.80 12.59
N ASP A 181 -7.27 -16.24 13.84
CA ASP A 181 -8.17 -17.28 14.34
C ASP A 181 -9.62 -16.82 14.47
N ASP A 182 -9.88 -15.50 14.47
CA ASP A 182 -11.24 -14.97 14.42
C ASP A 182 -11.85 -15.19 13.01
N LYS A 183 -12.77 -16.15 12.92
CA LYS A 183 -13.45 -16.52 11.67
C LYS A 183 -14.65 -15.62 11.35
N ASP A 184 -14.99 -14.67 12.22
CA ASP A 184 -16.03 -13.67 11.97
C ASP A 184 -15.50 -12.45 11.18
N LEU A 185 -14.18 -12.35 10.93
CA LEU A 185 -13.59 -11.22 10.21
C LEU A 185 -14.07 -11.16 8.74
N LEU A 186 -14.50 -9.98 8.32
CA LEU A 186 -15.05 -9.72 7.00
C LEU A 186 -14.14 -8.80 6.18
N TYR A 187 -13.24 -9.42 5.42
CA TYR A 187 -12.45 -8.71 4.41
C TYR A 187 -13.28 -8.45 3.15
N ARG A 188 -13.28 -7.20 2.64
CA ARG A 188 -14.08 -6.82 1.45
C ARG A 188 -13.66 -7.49 0.14
N CYS A 189 -12.48 -8.11 0.09
CA CYS A 189 -12.03 -8.95 -1.03
C CYS A 189 -12.41 -10.42 -0.88
N GLY A 190 -13.06 -10.82 0.21
CA GLY A 190 -13.07 -12.21 0.68
C GLY A 190 -11.76 -12.56 1.39
N GLN A 191 -11.66 -13.78 1.92
CA GLN A 191 -10.45 -14.28 2.59
C GLN A 191 -9.26 -14.47 1.62
N SER A 192 -9.48 -14.34 0.31
CA SER A 192 -8.46 -14.62 -0.71
C SER A 192 -7.94 -13.35 -1.37
N VAL A 193 -6.62 -13.15 -1.22
CA VAL A 193 -5.72 -12.54 -2.21
C VAL A 193 -6.10 -11.16 -2.76
N CYS A 194 -5.50 -10.11 -2.20
CA CYS A 194 -5.40 -8.81 -2.89
C CYS A 194 -4.27 -8.86 -3.93
N ALA A 195 -4.59 -9.09 -5.20
CA ALA A 195 -3.61 -9.07 -6.30
C ALA A 195 -3.42 -7.68 -6.92
N PHE A 196 -2.18 -7.22 -7.16
CA PHE A 196 -1.89 -5.96 -7.83
C PHE A 196 -0.56 -5.95 -8.59
N SER A 197 -0.51 -5.31 -9.76
CA SER A 197 0.65 -5.41 -10.66
C SER A 197 1.88 -4.64 -10.15
N GLY A 198 3.07 -5.19 -10.36
CA GLY A 198 4.34 -4.53 -10.03
C GLY A 198 4.65 -3.31 -10.91
N GLN A 199 4.08 -3.23 -12.10
CA GLN A 199 4.18 -2.05 -12.98
C GLN A 199 3.48 -0.82 -12.39
N ASP A 200 2.52 -1.01 -11.47
CA ASP A 200 1.83 0.10 -10.78
C ASP A 200 2.65 0.71 -9.63
N LEU A 201 3.75 0.06 -9.18
CA LEU A 201 4.63 0.54 -8.11
C LEU A 201 5.91 1.21 -8.64
N ALA A 202 6.30 0.89 -9.87
CA ALA A 202 7.55 1.36 -10.46
C ALA A 202 7.35 2.72 -11.14
N SER A 203 7.78 3.80 -10.50
CA SER A 203 8.34 4.92 -11.27
C SER A 203 9.73 4.52 -11.78
N PRO A 204 10.18 5.03 -12.94
CA PRO A 204 11.51 4.73 -13.45
C PRO A 204 12.55 5.12 -12.38
N ALA A 205 13.53 4.25 -12.17
CA ALA A 205 14.66 4.47 -11.28
C ALA A 205 15.28 5.85 -11.57
N GLY A 206 15.02 6.80 -10.68
CA GLY A 206 15.75 8.04 -10.57
C GLY A 206 16.96 7.76 -9.70
N SER A 207 18.14 8.04 -10.25
CA SER A 207 19.47 7.94 -9.65
C SER A 207 19.49 8.05 -8.12
N SER A 208 20.17 7.07 -7.52
CA SER A 208 20.81 7.13 -6.21
C SER A 208 21.15 8.56 -5.77
N HIS A 209 20.47 9.04 -4.75
CA HIS A 209 21.05 10.00 -3.83
C HIS A 209 20.88 9.42 -2.43
N GLU A 210 22.03 9.08 -1.85
CA GLU A 210 22.25 8.82 -0.43
C GLU A 210 21.56 9.92 0.39
N VAL A 211 20.71 9.51 1.35
CA VAL A 211 20.86 9.74 2.80
C VAL A 211 20.15 8.60 3.52
#